data_AF-G4YNS7-F1
#
_entry.id   AF-G4YNS7-F1
#
_cell.length_a   1.000
_cell.length_b   1.000
_cell.length_c   1.000
_cell.angle_alpha   90.00
_cell.angle_beta   90.00
_cell.angle_gamma   90.00
#
_symmetry.space_group_name_H-M   'P 1'
#
loop_
_entity.id
_entity.type
_entity.pdbx_description
1 polymer ?
#
loop_
_entity_poly.entity_id
_entity_poly.type
_entity_poly.pdbx_seq_one_letter_code
_entity_poly.pdbx_strand_id
1 'polypeptide(L)'
;MRFQYFRAMFSGEMQEGNASEIEITGIRREKFLLMLKVCESKARQMLTVESVLELLRLCGRHHAVELKSECVDMIAANFDTVSKTQAFHEMLSHDPELVSDPLMYRAMA
;
A
#
# COMPACT_ATOMS: atom_id res chain seq x y z
N MET A 1 -1.17 14.78 4.55
CA MET A 1 -1.69 14.64 3.17
C MET A 1 -1.83 16.01 2.52
N ARG A 2 -1.21 16.24 1.35
CA ARG A 2 -1.09 17.58 0.72
C ARG A 2 -2.38 18.08 0.08
N PHE A 3 -3.30 17.20 -0.30
CA PHE A 3 -4.57 17.57 -0.87
C PHE A 3 -5.60 17.78 0.24
N GLN A 4 -5.91 19.03 0.57
CA GLN A 4 -6.87 19.35 1.63
C GLN A 4 -8.27 18.79 1.34
N TYR A 5 -8.68 18.77 0.07
CA TYR A 5 -9.94 18.18 -0.38
C TYR A 5 -10.03 16.70 -0.03
N PHE A 6 -9.07 15.89 -0.50
CA PHE A 6 -9.05 14.46 -0.16
C PHE A 6 -8.82 14.20 1.32
N ARG A 7 -8.06 15.06 2.02
CA ARG A 7 -7.91 14.94 3.47
C ARG A 7 -9.26 15.09 4.15
N ALA A 8 -10.01 16.14 3.85
CA ALA A 8 -11.34 16.37 4.41
C ALA A 8 -12.33 15.25 4.04
N MET A 9 -12.24 14.73 2.82
CA MET A 9 -13.06 13.62 2.34
C MET A 9 -12.79 12.31 3.09
N PHE A 10 -11.52 11.91 3.24
CA PHE A 10 -11.15 10.64 3.88
C PHE A 10 -11.10 10.70 5.41
N SER A 11 -10.94 11.89 6.00
CA SER A 11 -10.82 12.07 7.45
C SER A 11 -11.96 12.87 8.06
N GLY A 12 -13.04 13.10 7.32
CA GLY A 12 -14.23 13.80 7.80
C GLY A 12 -15.15 12.87 8.57
N GLU A 13 -15.82 13.39 9.61
CA GLU A 13 -16.82 12.65 10.42
C GLU A 13 -18.20 12.53 9.72
N MET A 14 -18.31 12.99 8.46
CA MET A 14 -19.54 12.96 7.68
C MET A 14 -19.62 11.72 6.78
N GLN A 15 -20.79 11.43 6.19
CA GLN A 15 -21.06 10.18 5.44
C GLN A 15 -20.04 9.86 4.32
N GLU A 16 -19.39 10.85 3.70
CA GLU A 16 -18.31 10.63 2.73
C GLU A 16 -17.07 9.96 3.32
N GLY A 17 -16.79 10.17 4.61
CA GLY A 17 -15.63 9.58 5.29
C GLY A 17 -15.71 8.07 5.47
N ASN A 18 -16.91 7.49 5.32
CA ASN A 18 -17.15 6.04 5.43
C ASN A 18 -17.55 5.40 4.09
N ALA A 19 -17.49 6.14 2.98
CA ALA A 19 -17.88 5.64 1.67
C ALA A 19 -16.82 4.68 1.12
N SER A 20 -17.25 3.50 0.65
CA SER A 20 -16.38 2.54 -0.04
C SER A 20 -16.07 2.92 -1.48
N GLU A 21 -16.85 3.84 -2.06
CA GLU A 21 -16.70 4.35 -3.42
C GLU A 21 -16.74 5.88 -3.40
N ILE A 22 -15.86 6.50 -4.21
CA ILE A 22 -15.76 7.96 -4.32
C ILE A 22 -15.83 8.32 -5.80
N GLU A 23 -16.83 9.11 -6.17
CA GLU A 23 -16.95 9.67 -7.50
C GLU A 23 -16.09 10.93 -7.61
N ILE A 24 -15.15 10.93 -8.56
CA ILE A 24 -14.30 12.09 -8.85
C ILE A 24 -14.78 12.74 -10.14
N THR A 25 -15.49 13.85 -10.02
CA THR A 25 -16.00 14.64 -11.14
C THR A 25 -15.05 15.79 -11.51
N GLY A 26 -15.17 16.31 -12.74
CA GLY A 26 -14.44 17.51 -13.18
C GLY A 26 -12.95 17.33 -13.49
N ILE A 27 -12.41 16.10 -13.45
CA ILE A 27 -11.00 15.81 -13.78
C ILE A 27 -10.91 14.93 -15.02
N ARG A 28 -10.04 15.28 -15.98
CA ARG A 28 -9.74 14.41 -17.11
C ARG A 28 -8.96 13.18 -16.65
N ARG A 29 -9.32 12.00 -17.15
CA ARG A 29 -8.70 10.71 -16.80
C ARG A 29 -7.17 10.74 -16.82
N GLU A 30 -6.58 11.32 -17.86
CA GLU A 30 -5.11 11.44 -18.01
C GLU A 30 -4.44 12.21 -16.87
N LYS A 31 -5.07 13.30 -16.40
CA LYS A 31 -4.55 14.12 -15.30
C LYS A 31 -4.69 13.40 -13.97
N PHE A 32 -5.79 12.67 -13.77
CA PHE A 32 -5.98 11.85 -12.57
C PHE A 32 -4.96 10.71 -12.50
N LEU A 33 -4.69 10.03 -13.61
CA LEU A 33 -3.65 9.00 -13.68
C LEU A 33 -2.26 9.56 -13.35
N LEU A 34 -1.93 10.77 -13.82
CA LEU A 34 -0.67 11.42 -13.46
C LEU A 34 -0.58 11.69 -11.95
N MET A 35 -1.68 12.10 -11.32
CA MET A 35 -1.73 12.31 -9.88
C MET A 35 -1.49 11.00 -9.11
N LEU A 36 -2.11 9.89 -9.54
CA LEU A 36 -1.90 8.58 -8.94
C LEU A 36 -0.43 8.11 -9.04
N LYS A 37 0.23 8.33 -10.19
CA LYS A 37 1.66 8.02 -10.34
C LYS A 37 2.55 8.80 -9.36
N VAL A 38 2.22 10.06 -9.11
CA VAL A 38 2.95 10.87 -8.12
C VAL A 38 2.70 10.34 -6.71
N CYS A 39 1.47 9.93 -6.38
CA CYS A 39 1.14 9.31 -5.10
C CYS A 39 1.92 8.01 -4.90
N GLU A 40 2.00 7.16 -5.92
CA GLU A 40 2.78 5.92 -5.87
C GLU A 40 4.27 6.21 -5.62
N SER A 41 4.88 7.13 -6.38
CA SER A 41 6.28 7.54 -6.17
C SER A 41 6.53 8.10 -4.76
N LYS A 42 5.53 8.77 -4.16
CA LYS A 42 5.64 9.27 -2.78
C LYS A 42 5.41 8.18 -1.73
N ALA A 43 4.51 7.23 -1.98
CA ALA A 43 4.32 6.06 -1.13
C ALA A 43 5.63 5.28 -1.00
N ARG A 44 6.35 5.09 -2.11
CA ARG A 44 7.71 4.52 -2.12
C ARG A 44 8.68 5.23 -1.18
N GLN A 45 8.71 6.57 -1.22
CA GLN A 45 9.60 7.39 -0.38
C GLN A 45 9.21 7.39 1.10
N MET A 46 7.97 7.07 1.42
CA MET A 46 7.43 7.07 2.79
C MET A 46 7.29 5.66 3.37
N LEU A 47 7.80 4.65 2.67
CA LEU A 47 7.72 3.26 3.11
C LEU A 47 8.47 3.09 4.44
N THR A 48 7.79 2.54 5.44
CA THR A 48 8.37 2.24 6.76
C THR A 48 8.17 0.77 7.12
N VAL A 49 8.98 0.24 8.04
CA VAL A 49 8.87 -1.15 8.53
C VAL A 49 7.47 -1.46 9.09
N GLU A 50 6.79 -0.47 9.66
CA GLU A 50 5.43 -0.62 10.20
C GLU A 50 4.36 -0.64 9.10
N SER A 51 4.51 0.19 8.06
CA SER A 51 3.52 0.34 6.99
C SER A 51 3.73 -0.59 5.81
N VAL A 52 4.92 -1.21 5.67
CA VAL A 52 5.29 -2.00 4.50
C VAL A 52 4.41 -3.23 4.31
N LEU A 53 3.95 -3.87 5.39
CA LEU A 53 3.11 -5.07 5.31
C LEU A 53 1.70 -4.75 4.83
N GLU A 54 1.10 -3.67 5.36
CA GLU A 54 -0.22 -3.20 4.90
C GLU A 54 -0.16 -2.75 3.43
N LEU A 55 0.87 -2.00 3.06
CA LEU A 55 1.12 -1.58 1.68
C LEU A 55 1.34 -2.77 0.75
N LEU A 56 2.09 -3.80 1.19
CA LEU A 56 2.32 -5.00 0.38
C LEU A 56 1.01 -5.74 0.07
N ARG A 57 0.11 -5.87 1.05
CA ARG A 57 -1.23 -6.47 0.83
C ARG A 57 -2.04 -5.67 -0.19
N LEU A 58 -2.02 -4.34 -0.09
CA LEU A 58 -2.68 -3.46 -1.06
C LEU A 58 -2.08 -3.59 -2.46
N CYS A 59 -0.75 -3.66 -2.58
CA CYS A 59 -0.07 -3.84 -3.86
C CYS A 59 -0.41 -5.18 -4.51
N GLY A 60 -0.52 -6.26 -3.72
CA GLY A 60 -0.95 -7.57 -4.18
C GLY A 60 -2.34 -7.53 -4.82
N ARG A 61 -3.30 -6.83 -4.19
CA ARG A 61 -4.68 -6.71 -4.69
C ARG A 61 -4.83 -5.84 -5.93
N HIS A 62 -3.99 -4.83 -6.09
CA HIS A 62 -4.12 -3.84 -7.17
C HIS A 62 -3.06 -3.96 -8.28
N HIS A 63 -2.29 -5.05 -8.30
CA HIS A 63 -1.24 -5.32 -9.30
C HIS A 63 -0.20 -4.19 -9.44
N ALA A 64 0.15 -3.52 -8.34
CA ALA A 64 1.19 -2.49 -8.32
C ALA A 64 2.59 -3.13 -8.28
N VAL A 65 3.07 -3.61 -9.43
CA VAL A 65 4.28 -4.46 -9.53
C VAL A 65 5.54 -3.76 -9.02
N GLU A 66 5.76 -2.49 -9.37
CA GLU A 66 6.96 -1.73 -8.95
C GLU A 66 6.97 -1.51 -7.44
N LEU A 67 5.88 -0.99 -6.88
CA LEU A 67 5.75 -0.76 -5.45
C LEU A 67 5.84 -2.07 -4.65
N LYS A 68 5.32 -3.17 -5.18
CA LYS A 68 5.45 -4.50 -4.58
C LYS A 68 6.91 -4.94 -4.45
N SER A 69 7.72 -4.77 -5.50
CA SER A 69 9.15 -5.12 -5.44
C SER A 69 9.85 -4.35 -4.34
N GLU A 70 9.62 -3.04 -4.24
CA GLU A 70 10.25 -2.21 -3.21
C GLU A 70 9.79 -2.58 -1.79
N CYS A 71 8.51 -2.93 -1.60
CA CYS A 71 8.02 -3.46 -0.33
C CYS A 71 8.73 -4.77 0.06
N VAL A 72 8.92 -5.67 -0.90
CA VAL A 72 9.61 -6.95 -0.70
C VAL A 72 11.08 -6.72 -0.32
N ASP A 73 11.77 -5.82 -1.03
CA ASP A 73 13.17 -5.49 -0.75
C ASP A 73 13.35 -4.88 0.65
N MET A 74 12.43 -4.01 1.08
CA MET A 74 12.45 -3.44 2.42
C MET A 74 12.17 -4.49 3.50
N ILE A 75 11.26 -5.44 3.25
CA ILE A 75 11.01 -6.55 4.16
C ILE A 75 12.23 -7.45 4.27
N ALA A 76 12.89 -7.79 3.17
CA ALA A 76 14.12 -8.58 3.16
C ALA A 76 15.21 -7.89 4.01
N ALA A 77 15.40 -6.58 3.81
CA ALA A 77 16.40 -5.80 4.55
C ALA A 77 16.13 -5.69 6.06
N ASN A 78 14.88 -5.86 6.50
CA ASN A 78 14.47 -5.72 7.90
C ASN A 78 13.79 -6.99 8.44
N PHE A 79 14.07 -8.15 7.84
CA PHE A 79 13.30 -9.36 8.06
C PHE A 79 13.30 -9.81 9.53
N ASP A 80 14.43 -9.67 10.23
CA ASP A 80 14.57 -9.98 11.66
C ASP A 80 13.59 -9.21 12.56
N THR A 81 13.23 -8.00 12.15
CA THR A 81 12.28 -7.15 12.87
C THR A 81 10.87 -7.45 12.40
N VAL A 82 10.65 -7.50 11.08
CA VAL A 82 9.33 -7.72 10.47
C VAL A 82 8.74 -9.08 10.88
N SER A 83 9.53 -10.15 10.87
CA SER A 83 9.09 -11.51 11.22
C SER A 83 8.57 -11.64 12.66
N LYS A 84 8.97 -10.74 13.57
CA LYS A 84 8.52 -10.70 14.97
C LYS A 84 7.28 -9.83 15.17
N THR A 85 6.82 -9.12 14.15
CA THR A 85 5.65 -8.26 14.24
C THR A 85 4.36 -9.06 14.15
N GLN A 86 3.34 -8.63 14.90
CA GLN A 86 2.00 -9.20 14.82
C GLN A 86 1.41 -9.08 13.41
N ALA A 87 1.69 -7.97 12.71
CA ALA A 87 1.23 -7.72 11.35
C ALA A 87 1.73 -8.79 10.35
N PHE A 88 2.93 -9.35 10.56
CA PHE A 88 3.47 -10.42 9.72
C PHE A 88 2.74 -11.75 9.96
N HIS A 89 2.44 -12.08 11.22
CA HIS A 89 1.64 -13.25 11.57
C HIS A 89 0.21 -13.16 11.02
N GLU A 90 -0.41 -11.98 11.09
CA GLU A 90 -1.71 -11.74 10.50
C GLU A 90 -1.68 -11.84 8.98
N MET A 91 -0.56 -11.47 8.34
CA MET A 91 -0.40 -11.56 6.88
C MET A 91 -0.33 -13.01 6.43
N LEU A 92 0.41 -13.84 7.16
CA LEU A 92 0.46 -15.29 6.94
C LEU A 92 -0.92 -15.96 7.06
N SER A 93 -1.74 -15.47 7.99
CA SER A 93 -3.08 -16.03 8.26
C SER A 93 -4.13 -15.61 7.22
N HIS A 94 -4.15 -14.33 6.84
CA HIS A 94 -5.21 -13.79 6.00
C HIS A 94 -4.91 -13.77 4.50
N ASP A 95 -3.63 -13.69 4.12
CA ASP A 95 -3.21 -13.54 2.72
C ASP A 95 -2.07 -14.54 2.37
N PRO A 96 -2.30 -15.86 2.50
CA PRO A 96 -1.25 -16.88 2.29
C PRO A 96 -0.68 -16.87 0.87
N GLU A 97 -1.48 -16.45 -0.12
CA GLU A 97 -1.05 -16.32 -1.51
C GLU A 97 0.09 -15.29 -1.66
N LEU A 98 0.11 -14.24 -0.83
CA LEU A 98 1.13 -13.20 -0.87
C LEU A 98 2.51 -13.74 -0.44
N VAL A 99 2.52 -14.71 0.48
CA VAL A 99 3.76 -15.35 0.97
C VAL A 99 4.27 -16.40 -0.02
N SER A 100 3.36 -17.01 -0.77
CA SER A 100 3.71 -17.91 -1.88
C SER A 100 4.26 -17.17 -3.11
N ASP A 101 4.21 -15.83 -3.12
CA ASP A 101 4.74 -15.05 -4.22
C ASP A 101 6.25 -15.27 -4.38
N PRO A 102 6.75 -15.53 -5.60
CA PRO A 102 8.17 -15.77 -5.84
C PRO A 102 9.08 -14.64 -5.34
N LEU A 103 8.61 -13.39 -5.33
CA LEU A 103 9.36 -12.26 -4.80
C LEU A 103 9.47 -12.34 -3.28
N MET A 104 8.37 -12.63 -2.59
CA MET A 104 8.36 -12.81 -1.13
C MET A 104 9.19 -14.01 -0.70
N TYR A 105 9.08 -15.14 -1.39
CA TYR A 105 9.89 -16.33 -1.11
C TYR A 105 11.38 -16.03 -1.18
N ARG A 106 11.82 -15.23 -2.16
CA ARG A 106 13.23 -14.82 -2.30
C ARG A 106 13.69 -13.83 -1.22
N ALA A 107 12.78 -13.02 -0.69
CA ALA A 107 13.09 -12.10 0.41
C ALA A 107 13.26 -12.81 1.76
N MET A 108 12.71 -14.02 1.90
CA MET A 108 12.75 -14.81 3.13
C MET A 108 13.85 -15.89 3.15
N ALA A 109 14.47 -16.17 1.98
CA ALA A 109 15.51 -17.18 1.80
C ALA A 109 16.92 -16.57 1.94
#